data_AF-A0A926YHI0-F1
#
_entry.id   AF-A0A926YHI0-F1
#
_cell.length_a   1.000
_cell.length_b   1.000
_cell.length_c   1.000
_cell.angle_alpha   90.00
_cell.angle_beta   90.00
_cell.angle_gamma   90.00
#
_symmetry.space_group_name_H-M   'P 1'
#
loop_
_entity.id
_entity.type
_entity.pdbx_description
1 polymer ?
#
loop_
_entity_poly.entity_id
_entity_poly.type
_entity_poly.pdbx_seq_one_letter_code
_entity_poly.pdbx_strand_id
1 'polypeptide(L)' 'ELLHKYGSYKTCRSAAKQQGIKFSKTPSWEQLVTGFRYLSAFQQLKRTYLDANPDPNLRGITIELRLDERS' A
#
# COMPACT_ATOMS: atom_id res chain seq x y z
N GLU A 1 -4.43 -3.84 -15.86
CA GLU A 1 -3.38 -4.71 -15.29
C GLU A 1 -3.80 -5.44 -14.02
N LEU A 2 -4.29 -4.75 -12.97
CA LEU A 2 -4.69 -5.42 -11.71
C LEU A 2 -5.82 -6.45 -11.87
N LEU A 3 -6.73 -6.25 -12.82
CA LEU A 3 -7.85 -7.18 -13.08
C LEU A 3 -7.32 -8.49 -13.65
N HIS A 4 -6.35 -8.41 -14.58
CA HIS A 4 -5.64 -9.57 -15.10
C HIS A 4 -4.79 -10.26 -14.03
N LYS A 5 -4.19 -9.50 -13.11
CA LYS A 5 -3.34 -10.04 -12.04
C LYS A 5 -4.13 -10.79 -10.95
N TYR A 6 -5.29 -10.28 -10.56
CA TYR A 6 -6.07 -10.84 -9.44
C TYR A 6 -7.36 -11.54 -9.85
N GLY A 7 -7.73 -11.50 -11.13
CA GLY A 7 -8.87 -12.21 -11.72
C GLY A 7 -10.26 -11.66 -11.35
N SER A 8 -10.43 -11.08 -10.16
CA SER A 8 -11.69 -10.49 -9.73
C SER A 8 -11.52 -9.30 -8.78
N TYR A 9 -12.56 -8.46 -8.70
CA TYR A 9 -12.64 -7.36 -7.74
C TYR A 9 -12.49 -7.86 -6.29
N LYS A 10 -13.18 -8.96 -5.92
CA LYS A 10 -13.14 -9.53 -4.57
C LYS A 10 -11.73 -9.97 -4.18
N THR A 11 -11.05 -10.67 -5.10
CA THR A 11 -9.67 -11.12 -4.90
C THR A 11 -8.72 -9.93 -4.77
N CYS A 12 -8.86 -8.92 -5.64
CA CYS A 12 -8.06 -7.70 -5.59
C CYS A 12 -8.21 -6.95 -4.26
N ARG A 13 -9.45 -6.79 -3.77
CA ARG A 13 -9.74 -6.18 -2.46
C ARG A 13 -9.15 -6.98 -1.30
N SER A 14 -9.21 -8.31 -1.37
CA SER A 14 -8.61 -9.20 -0.37
C SER A 14 -7.08 -9.05 -0.34
N ALA A 15 -6.45 -9.06 -1.52
CA ALA A 15 -5.01 -8.85 -1.66
C ALA A 15 -4.58 -7.47 -1.14
N ALA A 16 -5.36 -6.42 -1.41
CA ALA A 16 -5.08 -5.07 -0.91
C ALA A 16 -5.02 -5.03 0.63
N LYS A 17 -6.00 -5.67 1.30
CA LYS A 17 -6.03 -5.77 2.76
C LYS A 17 -4.82 -6.53 3.32
N GLN A 18 -4.44 -7.65 2.69
CA GLN A 18 -3.26 -8.43 3.09
C GLN A 18 -1.96 -7.65 2.97
N GLN A 19 -1.89 -6.70 2.04
CA GLN A 19 -0.73 -5.82 1.86
C GLN A 19 -0.79 -4.54 2.71
N GLY A 20 -1.73 -4.45 3.65
CA GLY A 20 -1.85 -3.31 4.56
C GLY A 20 -2.59 -2.10 3.99
N ILE A 21 -3.16 -2.19 2.78
CA ILE A 21 -4.00 -1.13 2.22
C ILE A 21 -5.37 -1.18 2.92
N LYS A 22 -5.66 -0.16 3.72
CA LYS A 22 -6.92 -0.03 4.48
C LYS A 22 -7.82 1.01 3.82
N PHE A 23 -9.10 0.67 3.64
CA PHE A 23 -10.14 1.59 3.15
C PHE A 23 -11.22 1.75 4.22
N SER A 24 -11.74 2.97 4.39
CA SER A 24 -12.82 3.25 5.34
C SER A 24 -14.18 2.67 4.90
N LYS A 25 -14.38 2.54 3.59
CA LYS A 25 -15.58 1.97 2.94
C LYS A 25 -15.16 0.95 1.88
N THR A 26 -16.14 0.30 1.25
CA THR A 26 -15.88 -0.54 0.06
C THR A 26 -15.29 0.35 -1.05
N PRO A 27 -14.06 0.08 -1.53
CA PRO A 27 -13.40 0.96 -2.49
C PRO A 27 -13.94 0.78 -3.91
N SER A 28 -13.84 1.80 -4.76
CA SER A 28 -13.99 1.60 -6.20
C SER A 28 -12.81 0.82 -6.78
N TRP A 29 -12.91 0.40 -8.05
CA TRP A 29 -11.80 -0.25 -8.73
C TRP A 29 -10.61 0.70 -8.90
N GLU A 30 -10.86 1.96 -9.22
CA GLU A 30 -9.87 3.03 -9.36
C GLU A 30 -9.15 3.32 -8.03
N GLN A 31 -9.88 3.25 -6.91
CA GLN A 31 -9.29 3.37 -5.58
C GLN A 31 -8.37 2.20 -5.24
N LEU A 32 -8.72 0.97 -5.65
CA LEU A 32 -7.82 -0.18 -5.52
C LEU A 32 -6.55 0.02 -6.36
N VAL A 33 -6.70 0.44 -7.62
CA VAL A 33 -5.57 0.73 -8.52
C VAL A 33 -4.65 1.78 -7.92
N THR A 34 -5.23 2.87 -7.43
CA THR A 34 -4.50 3.96 -6.79
C THR A 34 -3.77 3.47 -5.54
N GLY A 35 -4.45 2.72 -4.67
CA GLY A 35 -3.86 2.15 -3.46
C GLY A 35 -2.63 1.28 -3.76
N PHE A 36 -2.72 0.39 -4.76
CA PHE A 36 -1.58 -0.45 -5.16
C PHE A 36 -0.43 0.36 -5.74
N ARG A 37 -0.72 1.39 -6.55
CA ARG A 37 0.31 2.28 -7.12
C ARG A 37 1.09 3.00 -6.01
N TYR A 38 0.38 3.57 -5.03
CA TYR A 38 1.01 4.26 -3.90
C TYR A 38 1.76 3.30 -2.99
N LEU A 39 1.20 2.11 -2.71
CA LEU A 39 1.91 1.09 -1.94
C LEU A 39 3.26 0.73 -2.58
N SER A 40 3.29 0.52 -3.89
CA SER A 40 4.52 0.23 -4.63
C SER A 40 5.55 1.36 -4.48
N ALA A 41 5.12 2.61 -4.65
CA ALA A 41 5.99 3.77 -4.48
C ALA A 41 6.54 3.88 -3.05
N PHE A 42 5.72 3.66 -2.02
CA PHE A 42 6.18 3.69 -0.63
C PHE A 42 7.11 2.54 -0.27
N GLN A 43 6.89 1.34 -0.82
CA GLN A 43 7.81 0.22 -0.63
C GLN A 43 9.18 0.52 -1.23
N GLN A 44 9.21 1.14 -2.42
CA GLN A 44 10.46 1.57 -3.05
C GLN A 44 11.15 2.66 -2.23
N LEU A 45 10.42 3.70 -1.81
CA LEU A 45 10.95 4.77 -0.97
C LEU A 45 11.51 4.23 0.35
N LYS A 46 10.74 3.39 1.03
CA LYS A 46 11.15 2.73 2.28
C LYS A 46 12.46 1.97 2.07
N ARG A 47 12.54 1.14 1.02
CA ARG A 47 13.74 0.37 0.72
C ARG A 47 14.95 1.29 0.49
N THR A 48 14.82 2.26 -0.41
CA THR A 48 15.89 3.21 -0.71
C THR A 48 16.38 3.94 0.54
N TYR A 49 15.47 4.39 1.40
CA TYR A 49 15.83 5.14 2.61
C TYR A 49 16.52 4.26 3.66
N LEU A 50 16.00 3.05 3.90
CA LEU A 50 16.59 2.10 4.85
C LEU A 50 17.96 1.60 4.39
N ASP A 51 18.14 1.38 3.08
CA ASP A 51 19.43 0.99 2.51
C ASP A 51 20.47 2.11 2.67
N ALA A 52 20.05 3.38 2.58
CA ALA A 52 20.93 4.54 2.77
C ALA A 52 21.16 4.92 4.25
N ASN A 53 20.24 4.57 5.15
CA ASN A 53 20.27 4.95 6.57
C ASN A 53 19.93 3.76 7.48
N PRO A 54 20.79 2.74 7.55
CA PRO A 54 20.56 1.62 8.45
C PRO A 54 20.67 2.07 9.92
N ASP A 55 19.66 1.77 10.73
CA ASP A 55 19.66 2.05 12.17
C ASP A 55 19.20 0.80 12.95
N PRO A 56 20.00 0.29 13.90
CA PRO A 56 19.65 -0.91 14.69
C PRO A 56 18.39 -0.77 15.54
N ASN A 57 17.97 0.47 15.85
CA ASN A 57 16.79 0.75 16.66
C ASN A 57 15.47 0.68 15.89
N LEU A 58 15.50 0.42 14.58
CA LEU A 58 14.29 0.29 13.75
C LEU A 58 13.47 -0.98 14.05
N ARG A 59 14.05 -1.93 14.79
CA ARG A 59 13.40 -3.21 15.08
C ARG A 59 12.10 -3.00 15.87
N GLY A 60 10.99 -3.42 15.28
CA GLY A 60 9.66 -3.35 15.91
C GLY A 60 8.89 -2.05 15.65
N ILE A 61 9.46 -1.09 14.91
CA ILE A 61 8.77 0.14 14.55
C ILE A 61 7.84 -0.10 13.34
N THR A 62 6.60 0.37 13.44
CA THR A 62 5.62 0.41 12.33
C THR A 62 5.13 1.85 12.15
N ILE A 63 5.12 2.33 10.91
CA ILE A 63 4.58 3.64 10.56
C ILE A 63 3.38 3.43 9.63
N GLU A 64 2.22 3.96 10.00
CA GLU A 64 1.02 3.98 9.17
C GLU A 64 0.79 5.39 8.62
N LEU A 65 0.62 5.51 7.30
CA LEU A 65 0.35 6.77 6.61
C LEU A 65 -1.08 6.77 6.08
N ARG A 66 -1.82 7.86 6.32
CA ARG A 66 -3.13 8.09 5.71
C ARG A 66 -2.94 8.85 4.38
N LEU A 67 -3.70 8.45 3.37
CA LEU A 67 -3.64 9.00 2.01
C LEU A 67 -4.89 9.83 1.69
N ASP A 68 -5.25 10.70 2.63
CA ASP A 68 -6.30 11.68 2.47
C ASP A 68 -5.76 12.92 1.74
N GLU A 69 -6.43 13.31 0.66
CA GLU A 69 -6.26 14.65 0.10
C GLU A 69 -6.70 15.65 1.17
N ARG A 70 -5.81 16.57 1.56
CA ARG A 70 -6.24 17.78 2.27
C ARG A 70 -7.10 18.58 1.29
N SER A 71 -8.41 18.48 1.42
CA SER A 71 -9.37 19.48 0.90
C SER A 71 -9.34 20.73 1.76
#